data_AF-A0A420HLB2-F1
#
_entry.id   AF-A0A420HLB2-F1
#
_cell.length_a   1.000
_cell.length_b   1.000
_cell.length_c   1.000
_cell.angle_alpha   90.00
_cell.angle_beta   90.00
_cell.angle_gamma   90.00
#
_symmetry.space_group_name_H-M   'P 1'
#
loop_
_entity.id
_entity.type
_entity.pdbx_description
1 polymer ?
#
loop_
_entity_poly.entity_id
_entity_poly.type
_entity_poly.pdbx_seq_one_letter_code
_entity_poly.pdbx_strand_id
1 'polypeptide(L)'
;MTNLVSLKRLNKVNIHHDSLNPLQLYHFTNNERRPWIDLTVSQSGHWVLEKISKSTENSSFGAKSSSASKKTLITSPTRWHKILGHPGVKAIESLPQNVEGCEFDSKETISTIDCESCLIAKAKATVSRRSEKNREISIINEKNHMVVVSWDIVEFITGLEGSKYMSHFYYDAESFHHLKCTKKKSGSSKKFKLTRFPSAANTPAQNGAAEISGKVIVETARTLRVAAALPKNLWPWLCESAASLESHSNKKA
;
A
#
# COMPACT_ATOMS: atom_id res chain seq x y z
N MET A 1 -11.81 37.31 -0.92
CA MET A 1 -12.62 36.33 -0.17
C MET A 1 -11.86 35.92 1.08
N THR A 2 -12.39 36.22 2.28
CA THR A 2 -11.76 35.87 3.56
C THR A 2 -11.91 34.38 3.86
N ASN A 3 -10.85 33.74 4.36
CA ASN A 3 -10.90 32.36 4.85
C ASN A 3 -11.94 32.22 5.98
N LEU A 4 -12.88 31.28 5.85
CA LEU A 4 -13.93 30.96 6.85
C LEU A 4 -13.37 30.71 8.26
N VAL A 5 -12.17 30.12 8.35
CA VAL A 5 -11.49 29.88 9.64
C VAL A 5 -11.09 31.19 10.32
N SER A 6 -10.57 32.14 9.55
CA SER A 6 -10.17 33.46 10.04
C SER A 6 -11.38 34.29 10.47
N LEU A 7 -12.47 34.25 9.69
CA LEU A 7 -13.73 34.93 10.02
C LEU A 7 -14.29 34.48 11.37
N LYS A 8 -14.34 33.17 11.63
CA LYS A 8 -14.81 32.62 12.91
C LYS A 8 -13.93 33.05 14.09
N ARG A 9 -12.62 33.18 13.90
CA ARG A 9 -11.68 33.62 14.95
C ARG A 9 -11.82 35.11 15.25
N LEU A 10 -12.00 35.95 14.24
CA LEU A 10 -12.20 37.40 14.40
C LEU A 10 -13.53 37.70 15.10
N ASN A 11 -14.61 37.02 14.70
CA ASN A 11 -15.91 37.19 15.35
C ASN A 11 -15.89 36.80 16.84
N LYS A 12 -15.05 35.84 17.25
CA LYS A 12 -14.90 35.47 18.68
C LYS A 12 -14.31 36.59 19.54
N VAL A 13 -13.59 37.54 18.94
CA VAL A 13 -12.96 38.67 19.61
C VAL A 13 -13.66 39.99 19.26
N ASN A 14 -14.92 39.95 18.82
CA ASN A 14 -15.73 41.11 18.41
C ASN A 14 -15.10 41.99 17.31
N ILE A 15 -14.27 41.40 16.45
CA ILE A 15 -13.74 42.04 15.24
C ILE A 15 -14.50 41.50 14.03
N HIS A 16 -14.97 42.40 13.18
CA HIS A 16 -15.83 42.08 12.05
C HIS A 16 -15.37 42.80 10.79
N HIS A 17 -15.63 42.20 9.63
CA HIS A 17 -15.43 42.86 8.34
C HIS A 17 -16.55 43.86 8.08
N ASP A 18 -16.21 45.03 7.56
CA ASP A 18 -17.20 45.95 7.03
C ASP A 18 -17.66 45.52 5.63
N SER A 19 -18.97 45.36 5.48
CA SER A 19 -19.61 45.07 4.20
C SER A 19 -19.63 46.28 3.26
N LEU A 20 -19.56 47.51 3.79
CA LEU A 20 -19.53 48.75 3.00
C LEU A 20 -18.11 49.12 2.56
N ASN A 21 -17.12 48.93 3.44
CA ASN A 21 -15.70 49.07 3.14
C ASN A 21 -14.95 47.74 3.37
N PRO A 22 -14.83 46.87 2.36
CA PRO A 22 -14.24 45.53 2.51
C PRO A 22 -12.77 45.55 2.98
N LEU A 23 -12.09 46.68 2.81
CA LEU A 23 -10.71 46.89 3.22
C LEU A 23 -10.59 47.30 4.70
N GLN A 24 -11.67 47.33 5.46
CA GLN A 24 -11.64 47.73 6.86
C GLN A 24 -12.24 46.67 7.78
N LEU A 25 -11.53 46.37 8.85
CA LEU A 25 -12.07 45.65 9.99
C LEU A 25 -12.52 46.66 11.04
N TYR A 26 -13.69 46.42 11.62
CA TYR A 26 -14.19 47.19 12.74
C TYR A 26 -14.30 46.31 13.98
N HIS A 27 -14.21 46.95 15.13
CA HIS A 27 -14.47 46.32 16.42
C HIS A 27 -15.75 46.90 17.00
N PHE A 28 -16.56 46.01 17.58
CA PHE A 28 -17.84 46.38 18.15
C PHE A 28 -17.73 46.47 19.67
N THR A 29 -17.76 47.70 20.21
CA THR A 29 -17.65 47.98 21.65
C THR A 29 -18.74 48.94 22.07
N ASN A 30 -19.44 48.64 23.17
CA ASN A 30 -20.48 49.50 23.74
C ASN A 30 -21.57 49.90 22.72
N ASN A 31 -22.00 48.96 21.87
CA ASN A 31 -22.93 49.19 20.76
C ASN A 31 -22.46 50.19 19.68
N GLU A 32 -21.21 50.63 19.74
CA GLU A 32 -20.62 51.50 18.74
C GLU A 32 -19.65 50.72 17.86
N ARG A 33 -19.74 51.00 16.57
CA ARG A 33 -18.82 50.48 15.57
C ARG A 33 -17.60 51.40 15.49
N ARG A 34 -16.41 50.87 15.84
CA ARG A 34 -15.15 51.62 15.74
C ARG A 34 -14.23 50.99 14.70
N PRO A 35 -13.65 51.76 13.77
CA PRO A 35 -12.65 51.23 12.85
C PRO A 35 -11.46 50.71 13.66
N TRP A 36 -11.04 49.48 13.37
CA TRP A 36 -9.96 48.82 14.11
C TRP A 36 -8.68 48.80 13.30
N ILE A 37 -8.73 48.30 12.06
CA ILE A 37 -7.56 48.24 11.18
C ILE A 37 -7.98 48.17 9.72
N ASP A 38 -7.17 48.76 8.85
CA ASP A 38 -7.31 48.67 7.41
C ASP A 38 -6.45 47.51 6.87
N LEU A 39 -6.97 46.83 5.85
CA LEU A 39 -6.40 45.68 5.18
C LEU A 39 -5.76 46.15 3.86
N THR A 40 -4.59 45.61 3.54
CA THR A 40 -3.93 45.81 2.24
C THR A 40 -4.04 44.56 1.39
N VAL A 41 -4.05 44.71 0.06
CA VAL A 41 -4.03 43.58 -0.87
C VAL A 41 -2.59 43.26 -1.21
N SER A 42 -2.14 42.04 -0.89
CA SER A 42 -0.81 41.55 -1.23
C SER A 42 -0.66 41.36 -2.75
N GLN A 43 0.59 41.26 -3.22
CA GLN A 43 0.91 40.91 -4.62
C GLN A 43 0.31 39.56 -5.06
N SER A 44 0.02 38.68 -4.10
CA SER A 44 -0.66 37.39 -4.32
C SER A 44 -2.20 37.46 -4.31
N GLY A 45 -2.79 38.65 -4.20
CA GLY A 45 -4.24 38.86 -4.24
C GLY A 45 -4.98 38.53 -2.94
N HIS A 46 -4.26 38.33 -1.83
CA HIS A 46 -4.83 38.07 -0.51
C HIS A 46 -4.86 39.35 0.34
N TRP A 47 -5.82 39.45 1.27
CA TRP A 47 -5.90 40.59 2.18
C TRP A 47 -5.06 40.32 3.42
N VAL A 48 -4.11 41.22 3.71
CA VAL A 48 -3.10 41.05 4.76
C VAL A 48 -3.13 42.26 5.71
N LEU A 49 -2.86 42.00 6.99
CA LEU A 49 -2.63 43.04 8.00
C LEU A 49 -1.15 43.43 7.96
N GLU A 50 -0.79 44.37 7.09
CA GLU A 50 0.56 44.93 7.08
C GLU A 50 0.66 46.06 8.10
N LYS A 51 1.61 45.95 9.03
CA LYS A 51 1.95 47.03 9.95
C LYS A 51 2.70 48.09 9.13
N ILE A 52 2.02 49.17 8.75
CA ILE A 52 2.68 50.33 8.12
C ILE A 52 3.50 51.04 9.20
N SER A 53 4.66 50.51 9.55
CA SER A 53 5.72 51.37 10.06
C SER A 53 6.07 52.32 8.92
N LYS A 54 5.95 53.64 9.17
CA LYS A 54 6.47 54.69 8.29
C LYS A 54 7.76 54.19 7.64
N SER A 55 7.88 54.37 6.33
CA SER A 55 9.03 53.98 5.50
C SER A 55 10.35 54.30 6.19
N THR A 56 10.85 53.37 6.99
CA THR A 56 12.24 53.33 7.39
C THR A 56 12.93 52.70 6.21
N GLU A 57 13.68 53.51 5.47
CA GLU A 57 14.74 53.14 4.53
C GLU A 57 15.10 51.65 4.64
N ASN A 58 14.81 50.85 3.60
CA ASN A 58 15.22 49.45 3.42
C ASN A 58 15.90 48.85 4.67
N SER A 59 15.13 48.61 5.73
CA SER A 59 15.74 48.12 6.96
C SER A 59 15.96 46.64 6.75
N SER A 60 17.14 46.27 6.23
CA SER A 60 17.68 44.96 6.49
C SER A 60 17.70 44.85 8.01
N PHE A 61 16.85 44.01 8.59
CA PHE A 61 17.14 43.53 9.93
C PHE A 61 18.55 42.96 9.81
N GLY A 62 19.52 43.57 10.48
CA GLY A 62 20.84 42.98 10.57
C GLY A 62 20.61 41.57 11.09
N ALA A 63 20.73 40.57 10.22
CA ALA A 63 20.90 39.21 10.67
C ALA A 63 22.07 39.34 11.64
N LYS A 64 21.87 39.00 12.92
CA LYS A 64 23.02 38.78 13.78
C LYS A 64 23.84 37.76 13.03
N SER A 65 24.92 38.20 12.38
CA SER A 65 25.90 37.29 11.84
C SER A 65 26.35 36.54 13.08
N SER A 66 25.88 35.29 13.22
CA SER A 66 26.43 34.40 14.22
C SER A 66 27.79 33.99 13.69
N SER A 67 28.72 34.93 13.68
CA SER A 67 30.15 34.67 13.62
C SER A 67 30.62 33.93 14.88
N ALA A 68 29.78 33.87 15.92
CA ALA A 68 29.91 32.91 17.00
C ALA A 68 29.72 31.49 16.46
N SER A 69 30.71 30.63 16.69
CA SER A 69 30.64 29.19 16.45
C SER A 69 29.30 28.64 16.96
N LYS A 70 28.54 27.98 16.10
CA LYS A 70 27.33 27.27 16.53
C LYS A 70 27.72 26.29 17.63
N LYS A 71 26.92 26.24 18.69
CA LYS A 71 27.16 25.35 19.82
C LYS A 71 27.06 23.91 19.33
N THR A 72 28.10 23.12 19.56
CA THR A 72 28.12 21.70 19.20
C THR A 72 26.95 20.98 19.88
N LEU A 73 26.16 20.25 19.11
CA LEU A 73 25.12 19.39 19.62
C LEU A 73 25.74 18.05 19.98
N ILE A 74 25.98 17.86 21.27
CA ILE A 74 26.45 16.58 21.81
C ILE A 74 25.22 15.76 22.20
N THR A 75 25.01 14.63 21.55
CA THR A 75 23.91 13.73 21.89
C THR A 75 24.18 12.30 21.44
N SER A 76 23.48 11.34 22.03
CA SER A 76 23.67 9.94 21.71
C SER A 76 23.35 9.61 20.25
N PRO A 77 24.03 8.61 19.67
CA PRO A 77 23.76 8.14 18.32
C PRO A 77 22.26 7.84 18.10
N THR A 78 21.60 7.21 19.08
CA THR A 78 20.17 6.88 19.03
C THR A 78 19.29 8.12 18.88
N ARG A 79 19.68 9.24 19.50
CA ARG A 79 18.96 10.51 19.38
C ARG A 79 19.19 11.16 18.02
N TRP A 80 20.41 11.15 17.49
CA TRP A 80 20.70 11.56 16.12
C TRP A 80 19.91 10.77 15.08
N HIS A 81 19.80 9.46 15.27
CA HIS A 81 18.97 8.59 14.44
C HIS A 81 17.50 9.00 14.41
N LYS A 82 16.93 9.48 15.52
CA LYS A 82 15.56 10.01 15.55
C LYS A 82 15.46 11.42 14.94
N ILE A 83 16.38 12.32 15.26
CA ILE A 83 16.39 13.71 14.77
C ILE A 83 16.47 13.76 13.25
N LEU A 84 17.31 12.91 12.66
CA LEU A 84 17.58 12.87 11.22
C LEU A 84 16.60 11.96 10.44
N GLY A 85 15.57 11.43 11.10
CA GLY A 85 14.51 10.67 10.42
C GLY A 85 14.91 9.24 10.06
N HIS A 86 15.49 8.50 11.01
CA HIS A 86 15.83 7.08 10.89
C HIS A 86 16.81 6.69 9.77
N PRO A 87 17.91 7.44 9.56
CA PRO A 87 18.92 7.07 8.58
C PRO A 87 19.59 5.74 8.96
N GLY A 88 20.20 5.07 7.98
CA GLY A 88 20.91 3.80 8.20
C GLY A 88 22.04 3.94 9.22
N VAL A 89 22.38 2.84 9.91
CA VAL A 89 23.40 2.81 10.96
C VAL A 89 24.73 3.38 10.48
N LYS A 90 25.20 2.97 9.30
CA LYS A 90 26.42 3.51 8.67
C LYS A 90 26.41 5.02 8.48
N ALA A 91 25.25 5.58 8.13
CA ALA A 91 25.12 7.02 7.95
C ALA A 91 25.30 7.74 9.29
N ILE A 92 24.72 7.21 10.37
CA ILE A 92 24.92 7.76 11.72
C ILE A 92 26.38 7.63 12.15
N GLU A 93 27.01 6.46 12.01
CA GLU A 93 28.42 6.25 12.36
C GLU A 93 29.36 7.23 11.65
N SER A 94 29.02 7.62 10.42
CA SER A 94 29.81 8.58 9.64
C SER A 94 29.58 10.05 10.01
N LEU A 95 28.54 10.40 10.79
CA LEU A 95 28.19 11.80 11.08
C LEU A 95 29.31 12.62 11.72
N PRO A 96 30.01 12.14 12.77
CA PRO A 96 31.02 12.96 13.46
C PRO A 96 32.21 13.33 12.56
N GLN A 97 32.48 12.53 11.53
CA GLN A 97 33.59 12.75 10.59
C GLN A 97 33.19 13.65 9.41
N ASN A 98 31.89 13.78 9.13
CA ASN A 98 31.39 14.43 7.90
C ASN A 98 30.55 15.69 8.17
N VAL A 99 30.22 16.00 9.42
CA VAL A 99 29.32 17.12 9.78
C VAL A 99 29.91 17.94 10.92
N GLU A 100 30.02 19.26 10.71
CA GLU A 100 30.42 20.19 11.75
C GLU A 100 29.32 20.38 12.80
N GLY A 101 29.70 20.35 14.09
CA GLY A 101 28.79 20.56 15.21
C GLY A 101 27.98 19.34 15.64
N CYS A 102 28.35 18.14 15.17
CA CYS A 102 27.78 16.86 15.59
C CYS A 102 28.80 16.04 16.39
N GLU A 103 28.55 15.84 17.69
CA GLU A 103 29.37 14.99 18.56
C GLU A 103 28.50 13.95 19.26
N PHE A 104 29.11 12.81 19.59
CA PHE A 104 28.46 11.72 20.32
C PHE A 104 28.86 11.75 21.80
N ASP A 105 27.87 11.68 22.69
CA ASP A 105 28.08 11.59 24.14
C ASP A 105 28.48 10.18 24.61
N SER A 106 28.26 9.17 23.77
CA SER A 106 28.43 7.77 24.10
C SER A 106 29.01 6.97 22.93
N LYS A 107 29.60 5.81 23.24
CA LYS A 107 30.04 4.80 22.26
C LYS A 107 28.94 3.81 21.92
N GLU A 108 27.68 4.17 22.15
CA GLU A 108 26.55 3.29 21.85
C GLU A 108 26.46 3.02 20.34
N THR A 109 26.55 1.75 19.97
CA THR A 109 26.26 1.30 18.61
C THR A 109 24.76 1.13 18.42
N ILE A 110 24.20 1.76 17.39
CA ILE A 110 22.78 1.66 17.06
C ILE A 110 22.54 0.38 16.26
N SER A 111 21.58 -0.44 16.69
CA SER A 111 21.00 -1.47 15.82
C SER A 111 19.68 -1.01 15.20
N THR A 112 19.39 -1.51 14.00
CA THR A 112 18.06 -1.39 13.39
C THR A 112 16.99 -2.09 14.24
N ILE A 113 17.38 -3.08 15.05
CA ILE A 113 16.49 -3.87 15.90
C ILE A 113 16.05 -3.08 17.14
N ASP A 114 16.91 -2.20 17.66
CA ASP A 114 16.64 -1.44 18.89
C ASP A 114 15.69 -0.27 18.66
N CYS A 115 15.45 0.09 17.40
CA CYS A 115 14.49 1.10 17.00
C CYS A 115 13.22 0.44 16.43
N GLU A 116 12.13 0.46 17.19
CA GLU A 116 10.83 -0.11 16.80
C GLU A 116 10.37 0.33 15.41
N SER A 117 10.42 1.63 15.10
CA SER A 117 10.01 2.17 13.79
C SER A 117 10.86 1.62 12.64
N CYS A 118 12.17 1.50 12.85
CA CYS A 118 13.07 0.90 11.86
C CYS A 118 12.86 -0.61 11.73
N LEU A 119 12.66 -1.30 12.86
CA LEU A 119 12.42 -2.73 12.90
C LEU A 119 11.17 -3.07 12.10
N ILE A 120 10.06 -2.39 12.35
CA ILE A 120 8.80 -2.62 11.62
C ILE A 120 8.96 -2.28 10.13
N ALA A 121 9.58 -1.14 9.80
CA ALA A 121 9.71 -0.69 8.42
C ALA A 121 10.70 -1.53 7.58
N LYS A 122 11.74 -2.09 8.21
CA LYS A 122 12.81 -2.86 7.55
C LYS A 122 12.72 -4.36 7.80
N ALA A 123 11.75 -4.84 8.59
CA ALA A 123 11.52 -6.25 8.82
C ALA A 123 11.37 -6.96 7.48
N LYS A 124 12.30 -7.86 7.18
CA LYS A 124 12.25 -8.67 5.97
C LYS A 124 11.44 -9.91 6.25
N ALA A 125 10.47 -10.22 5.38
CA ALA A 125 9.74 -11.47 5.48
C ALA A 125 10.69 -12.66 5.29
N THR A 126 10.74 -13.56 6.27
CA THR A 126 11.41 -14.86 6.14
C THR A 126 10.47 -15.81 5.42
N VAL A 127 10.55 -15.83 4.09
CA VAL A 127 9.71 -16.70 3.26
C VAL A 127 10.24 -18.13 3.31
N SER A 128 9.40 -19.07 3.76
CA SER A 128 9.69 -20.50 3.63
C SER A 128 9.78 -20.88 2.15
N ARG A 129 10.90 -21.49 1.75
CA ARG A 129 11.14 -21.97 0.37
C ARG A 129 11.05 -23.48 0.25
N ARG A 130 10.43 -24.16 1.22
CA ARG A 130 10.25 -25.62 1.14
C ARG A 130 9.35 -25.91 -0.06
N SER A 131 9.82 -26.75 -0.98
CA SER A 131 8.96 -27.31 -2.01
C SER A 131 7.88 -28.14 -1.33
N GLU A 132 6.63 -27.96 -1.74
CA GLU A 132 5.59 -28.92 -1.39
C GLU A 132 6.02 -30.25 -2.00
N LYS A 133 6.42 -31.22 -1.16
CA LYS A 133 6.58 -32.59 -1.64
C LYS A 133 5.22 -33.03 -2.15
N ASN A 134 5.20 -33.78 -3.26
CA ASN A 134 3.99 -34.44 -3.77
C ASN A 134 3.21 -34.99 -2.57
N ARG A 135 1.99 -34.49 -2.36
CA ARG A 135 1.18 -34.85 -1.20
C ARG A 135 0.82 -36.32 -1.39
N GLU A 136 1.49 -37.19 -0.64
CA GLU A 136 1.31 -38.64 -0.75
C GLU A 136 -0.17 -38.99 -0.57
N ILE A 137 -0.66 -39.91 -1.40
CA ILE A 137 -1.98 -40.50 -1.24
C ILE A 137 -1.93 -41.28 0.07
N SER A 138 -2.53 -40.74 1.13
CA SER A 138 -2.69 -41.49 2.38
C SER A 138 -3.92 -42.39 2.23
N ILE A 139 -3.67 -43.70 2.17
CA ILE A 139 -4.72 -44.71 2.29
C ILE A 139 -5.10 -44.74 3.76
N ILE A 140 -6.30 -44.26 4.10
CA ILE A 140 -6.83 -44.33 5.46
C ILE A 140 -7.80 -45.51 5.51
N ASN A 141 -7.53 -46.47 6.41
CA ASN A 141 -8.39 -47.63 6.70
C ASN A 141 -8.68 -48.53 5.48
N GLU A 142 -7.69 -48.78 4.62
CA GLU A 142 -7.72 -49.78 3.53
C GLU A 142 -8.89 -49.65 2.51
N LYS A 143 -9.71 -48.59 2.61
CA LYS A 143 -10.91 -48.37 1.78
C LYS A 143 -11.09 -46.92 1.33
N ASN A 144 -10.56 -45.94 2.07
CA ASN A 144 -10.78 -44.52 1.78
C ASN A 144 -9.48 -43.88 1.29
N HIS A 145 -9.43 -43.55 0.00
CA HIS A 145 -8.35 -42.78 -0.61
C HIS A 145 -8.54 -41.32 -0.23
N MET A 146 -7.70 -40.78 0.66
CA MET A 146 -7.69 -39.34 0.91
C MET A 146 -6.80 -38.67 -0.13
N VAL A 147 -7.45 -38.19 -1.19
CA VAL A 147 -6.77 -37.43 -2.24
C VAL A 147 -6.76 -35.96 -1.82
N VAL A 148 -5.57 -35.43 -1.54
CA VAL A 148 -5.41 -33.99 -1.36
C VAL A 148 -5.32 -33.36 -2.75
N VAL A 149 -6.26 -32.47 -3.04
CA VAL A 149 -6.36 -31.79 -4.32
C VAL A 149 -6.11 -30.31 -4.11
N SER A 150 -5.24 -29.74 -4.94
CA SER A 150 -5.02 -28.30 -4.97
C SER A 150 -6.15 -27.66 -5.77
N TRP A 151 -6.86 -26.70 -5.17
CA TRP A 151 -8.05 -26.10 -5.76
C TRP A 151 -7.89 -24.59 -5.89
N ASP A 152 -8.20 -24.05 -7.06
CA ASP A 152 -8.29 -22.61 -7.28
C ASP A 152 -9.55 -22.22 -8.08
N ILE A 153 -9.89 -20.94 -8.05
CA ILE A 153 -11.03 -20.37 -8.78
C ILE A 153 -10.64 -19.10 -9.54
N VAL A 154 -10.89 -19.11 -10.85
CA VAL A 154 -10.59 -18.01 -11.75
C VAL A 154 -11.88 -17.42 -12.30
N GLU A 155 -11.97 -16.10 -12.37
CA GLU A 155 -13.08 -15.38 -12.98
C GLU A 155 -12.77 -15.03 -14.44
N PHE A 156 -13.74 -15.26 -15.32
CA PHE A 156 -13.67 -14.98 -16.74
C PHE A 156 -14.80 -14.03 -17.16
N ILE A 157 -14.79 -13.64 -18.44
CA ILE A 157 -15.97 -13.05 -19.08
C ILE A 157 -17.14 -14.03 -19.05
N THR A 158 -18.37 -13.53 -19.17
CA THR A 158 -19.54 -14.41 -19.23
C THR A 158 -19.46 -15.32 -20.47
N GLY A 159 -19.41 -16.62 -20.24
CA GLY A 159 -19.45 -17.63 -21.29
C GLY A 159 -20.82 -17.70 -21.95
N LEU A 160 -20.90 -18.32 -23.12
CA LEU A 160 -22.15 -18.44 -23.89
C LEU A 160 -23.27 -19.12 -23.08
N GLU A 161 -22.94 -20.09 -22.24
CA GLU A 161 -23.86 -20.79 -21.32
C GLU A 161 -24.20 -19.99 -20.03
N GLY A 162 -23.58 -18.81 -19.85
CA GLY A 162 -23.71 -17.94 -18.69
C GLY A 162 -22.73 -18.22 -17.55
N SER A 163 -21.79 -19.17 -17.70
CA SER A 163 -20.72 -19.40 -16.72
C SER A 163 -19.79 -18.18 -16.62
N LYS A 164 -19.29 -17.89 -15.42
CA LYS A 164 -18.36 -16.77 -15.17
C LYS A 164 -17.11 -17.19 -14.40
N TYR A 165 -17.19 -18.30 -13.66
CA TYR A 165 -16.10 -18.78 -12.81
C TYR A 165 -15.67 -20.17 -13.25
N MET A 166 -14.37 -20.39 -13.30
CA MET A 166 -13.74 -21.70 -13.51
C MET A 166 -13.13 -22.15 -12.19
N SER A 167 -13.57 -23.28 -11.66
CA SER A 167 -12.89 -23.96 -10.56
C SER A 167 -12.00 -25.04 -11.10
N HIS A 168 -10.71 -24.96 -10.75
CA HIS A 168 -9.68 -25.88 -11.21
C HIS A 168 -9.18 -26.70 -10.03
N PHE A 169 -9.31 -28.00 -10.16
CA PHE A 169 -8.86 -29.01 -9.23
C PHE A 169 -7.66 -29.73 -9.86
N TYR A 170 -6.51 -29.66 -9.19
CA TYR A 170 -5.27 -30.26 -9.61
C TYR A 170 -4.87 -31.38 -8.65
N TYR A 171 -4.72 -32.58 -9.21
CA TYR A 171 -4.34 -33.80 -8.51
C TYR A 171 -2.84 -33.97 -8.66
N ASP A 172 -2.06 -33.52 -7.67
CA ASP A 172 -0.59 -33.43 -7.77
C ASP A 172 0.07 -34.78 -8.13
N ALA A 173 -0.39 -35.88 -7.52
CA ALA A 173 0.18 -37.21 -7.70
C ALA A 173 -0.02 -37.79 -9.10
N GLU A 174 -1.18 -37.52 -9.72
CA GLU A 174 -1.56 -38.07 -11.02
C GLU A 174 -1.39 -37.06 -12.16
N SER A 175 -0.97 -35.82 -11.84
CA SER A 175 -0.95 -34.72 -12.80
C SER A 175 -2.30 -34.53 -13.53
N PHE A 176 -3.40 -34.86 -12.86
CA PHE A 176 -4.74 -34.87 -13.44
C PHE A 176 -5.47 -33.55 -13.14
N HIS A 177 -6.25 -33.07 -14.11
CA HIS A 177 -6.95 -31.80 -14.03
C HIS A 177 -8.47 -32.02 -14.13
N HIS A 178 -9.21 -31.54 -13.12
CA HIS A 178 -10.67 -31.49 -13.17
C HIS A 178 -11.13 -30.03 -13.14
N LEU A 179 -11.96 -29.64 -14.12
CA LEU A 179 -12.50 -28.29 -14.22
C LEU A 179 -14.00 -28.27 -13.96
N LYS A 180 -14.45 -27.19 -13.34
CA LYS A 180 -15.88 -26.90 -13.22
C LYS A 180 -16.19 -25.43 -13.47
N CYS A 181 -16.94 -25.18 -14.54
CA CYS A 181 -17.48 -23.87 -14.86
C CYS A 181 -18.81 -23.63 -14.13
N THR A 182 -18.96 -22.46 -13.51
CA THR A 182 -20.17 -22.07 -12.75
C THR A 182 -20.53 -20.60 -12.96
N LYS A 183 -21.81 -20.26 -12.78
CA LYS A 183 -22.34 -18.88 -12.92
C LYS A 183 -22.04 -18.01 -11.68
N LYS A 184 -21.96 -18.61 -10.50
CA LYS A 184 -21.74 -17.94 -9.20
C LYS A 184 -20.54 -18.55 -8.51
N LYS A 185 -19.72 -17.71 -7.86
CA LYS A 185 -18.55 -18.12 -7.07
C LYS A 185 -18.87 -19.20 -6.02
N SER A 186 -20.04 -19.12 -5.38
CA SER A 186 -20.48 -20.09 -4.36
C SER A 186 -20.95 -21.44 -4.93
N GLY A 187 -21.14 -21.55 -6.24
CA GLY A 187 -21.54 -22.80 -6.88
C GLY A 187 -20.45 -23.88 -6.80
N SER A 188 -19.18 -23.45 -6.78
CA SER A 188 -18.02 -24.33 -6.77
C SER A 188 -17.88 -25.13 -5.48
N SER A 189 -18.17 -24.52 -4.32
CA SER A 189 -18.01 -25.17 -3.01
C SER A 189 -19.14 -26.13 -2.64
N LYS A 190 -20.29 -26.07 -3.34
CA LYS A 190 -21.48 -26.86 -2.98
C LYS A 190 -21.51 -28.24 -3.62
N LYS A 191 -20.74 -28.47 -4.68
CA LYS A 191 -20.89 -29.65 -5.53
C LYS A 191 -20.08 -30.85 -5.08
N PHE A 192 -18.99 -30.63 -4.35
CA PHE A 192 -18.19 -31.70 -3.78
C PHE A 192 -18.32 -31.69 -2.26
N LYS A 193 -18.54 -32.85 -1.65
CA LYS A 193 -18.49 -33.03 -0.19
C LYS A 193 -17.02 -33.05 0.26
N LEU A 194 -16.35 -31.90 0.16
CA LEU A 194 -14.93 -31.75 0.47
C LEU A 194 -14.74 -31.21 1.89
N THR A 195 -13.80 -31.79 2.62
CA THR A 195 -13.17 -31.12 3.75
C THR A 195 -12.20 -30.08 3.21
N ARG A 196 -12.37 -28.81 3.60
CA ARG A 196 -11.54 -27.70 3.11
C ARG A 196 -10.39 -27.44 4.08
N PHE A 197 -9.18 -27.41 3.55
CA PHE A 197 -7.98 -26.97 4.25
C PHE A 197 -7.54 -25.63 3.64
N PRO A 198 -7.87 -24.49 4.25
CA PRO A 198 -7.46 -23.20 3.71
C PRO A 198 -5.95 -23.00 3.88
N SER A 199 -5.31 -22.43 2.86
CA SER A 199 -3.97 -21.85 2.99
C SER A 199 -3.96 -20.71 4.00
N ALA A 200 -2.80 -20.40 4.57
CA ALA A 200 -2.65 -19.23 5.42
C ALA A 200 -3.03 -17.96 4.65
N ALA A 201 -3.65 -17.01 5.35
CA ALA A 201 -4.12 -15.77 4.72
C ALA A 201 -2.96 -15.06 3.99
N ASN A 202 -3.24 -14.57 2.78
CA ASN A 202 -2.27 -13.87 1.92
C ASN A 202 -1.00 -14.67 1.57
N THR A 203 -1.08 -16.01 1.53
CA THR A 203 0.04 -16.87 1.10
C THR A 203 -0.30 -17.73 -0.13
N PRO A 204 -0.55 -17.11 -1.30
CA PRO A 204 -0.93 -17.86 -2.52
C PRO A 204 0.12 -18.91 -2.93
N ALA A 205 1.40 -18.70 -2.57
CA ALA A 205 2.48 -19.65 -2.83
C ALA A 205 2.24 -21.06 -2.24
N GLN A 206 1.42 -21.21 -1.19
CA GLN A 206 1.01 -22.51 -0.63
C GLN A 206 0.02 -23.30 -1.51
N ASN A 207 -0.39 -22.72 -2.64
CA ASN A 207 -1.22 -23.37 -3.65
C ASN A 207 -0.58 -23.23 -5.04
N GLY A 208 0.75 -23.01 -5.08
CA GLY A 208 1.47 -22.66 -6.31
C GLY A 208 1.39 -23.74 -7.39
N ALA A 209 1.26 -25.02 -7.02
CA ALA A 209 1.07 -26.11 -7.98
C ALA A 209 -0.22 -25.95 -8.80
N ALA A 210 -1.36 -25.67 -8.13
CA ALA A 210 -2.61 -25.38 -8.82
C ALA A 210 -2.54 -24.07 -9.61
N GLU A 211 -1.88 -23.03 -9.09
CA GLU A 211 -1.74 -21.75 -9.80
C GLU A 211 -0.97 -21.91 -11.13
N ILE A 212 0.19 -22.59 -11.10
CA ILE A 212 1.01 -22.87 -12.29
C ILE A 212 0.22 -23.74 -13.26
N SER A 213 -0.39 -24.81 -12.78
CA SER A 213 -1.19 -25.69 -13.61
C SER A 213 -2.39 -24.98 -14.24
N GLY A 214 -3.08 -24.13 -13.48
CA GLY A 214 -4.24 -23.37 -13.95
C GLY A 214 -3.82 -22.41 -15.06
N LYS A 215 -2.66 -21.75 -14.92
CA LYS A 215 -2.08 -20.91 -15.97
C LYS A 215 -1.84 -21.68 -17.26
N VAL A 216 -1.25 -22.89 -17.19
CA VAL A 216 -1.03 -23.73 -18.37
C VAL A 216 -2.35 -24.03 -19.09
N ILE A 217 -3.39 -24.44 -18.37
CA ILE A 217 -4.72 -24.70 -18.96
C ILE A 217 -5.27 -23.46 -19.66
N VAL A 218 -5.19 -22.29 -19.03
CA VAL A 218 -5.69 -21.03 -19.58
C VAL A 218 -4.92 -20.64 -20.86
N GLU A 219 -3.61 -20.83 -20.87
CA GLU A 219 -2.75 -20.54 -22.02
C GLU A 219 -2.99 -21.52 -23.17
N THR A 220 -3.15 -22.81 -22.89
CA THR A 220 -3.53 -23.84 -23.87
C THR A 220 -4.91 -23.53 -24.46
N ALA A 221 -5.91 -23.21 -23.62
CA ALA A 221 -7.24 -22.80 -24.07
C ALA A 221 -7.21 -21.54 -24.95
N ARG A 222 -6.38 -20.55 -24.59
CA ARG A 222 -6.16 -19.34 -25.39
C ARG A 222 -5.56 -19.67 -26.76
N THR A 223 -4.61 -20.61 -26.81
CA THR A 223 -3.94 -21.03 -28.04
C THR A 223 -4.92 -21.75 -28.97
N LEU A 224 -5.67 -22.72 -28.45
CA LEU A 224 -6.75 -23.41 -29.18
C LEU A 224 -7.75 -22.41 -29.79
N ARG A 225 -8.16 -21.42 -28.98
CA ARG A 225 -9.09 -20.37 -29.42
C ARG A 225 -8.55 -19.57 -30.59
N VAL A 226 -7.29 -19.14 -30.52
CA VAL A 226 -6.66 -18.30 -31.56
C VAL A 226 -6.48 -19.11 -32.85
N ALA A 227 -5.98 -20.34 -32.75
CA ALA A 227 -5.76 -21.21 -33.90
C ALA A 227 -7.06 -21.52 -34.66
N ALA A 228 -8.16 -21.75 -33.93
CA ALA A 228 -9.47 -22.06 -34.52
C ALA A 228 -10.35 -20.81 -34.77
N ALA A 229 -9.83 -19.60 -34.57
CA ALA A 229 -10.57 -18.33 -34.69
C ALA A 229 -11.90 -18.29 -33.90
N LEU A 230 -11.93 -18.90 -32.72
CA LEU A 230 -13.13 -19.01 -31.89
C LEU A 230 -13.39 -17.76 -31.03
N PRO A 231 -14.66 -17.44 -30.77
CA PRO A 231 -15.03 -16.31 -29.91
C PRO A 231 -14.66 -16.55 -28.44
N LYS A 232 -14.40 -15.46 -27.71
CA LYS A 232 -13.91 -15.52 -26.31
C LYS A 232 -14.92 -16.11 -25.32
N ASN A 233 -16.22 -16.03 -25.62
CA ASN A 233 -17.29 -16.56 -24.77
C ASN A 233 -17.41 -18.09 -24.80
N LEU A 234 -16.65 -18.79 -25.66
CA LEU A 234 -16.52 -20.25 -25.63
C LEU A 234 -15.45 -20.76 -24.66
N TRP A 235 -14.88 -19.88 -23.82
CA TRP A 235 -13.85 -20.26 -22.87
C TRP A 235 -14.18 -21.48 -21.99
N PRO A 236 -15.45 -21.77 -21.57
CA PRO A 236 -15.73 -22.94 -20.73
C PRO A 236 -15.31 -24.25 -21.40
N TRP A 237 -15.77 -24.47 -22.64
CA TRP A 237 -15.42 -25.66 -23.43
C TRP A 237 -13.96 -25.71 -23.83
N LEU A 238 -13.36 -24.56 -24.12
CA LEU A 238 -11.93 -24.47 -24.45
C LEU A 238 -11.06 -24.87 -23.27
N CYS A 239 -11.40 -24.43 -22.05
CA CYS A 239 -10.68 -24.82 -20.84
C CYS A 239 -10.90 -26.30 -20.53
N GLU A 240 -12.12 -26.83 -20.66
CA GLU A 240 -12.40 -28.26 -20.50
C GLU A 240 -11.59 -29.12 -21.48
N SER A 241 -11.52 -28.70 -22.74
CA SER A 241 -10.72 -29.35 -23.78
C SER A 241 -9.23 -29.29 -23.47
N ALA A 242 -8.73 -28.12 -23.06
CA ALA A 242 -7.33 -27.94 -22.65
C ALA A 242 -6.98 -28.84 -21.45
N ALA A 243 -7.82 -28.90 -20.42
CA ALA A 243 -7.60 -29.78 -19.27
C ALA A 243 -7.57 -31.26 -19.66
N SER A 244 -8.41 -31.69 -20.61
CA SER A 244 -8.38 -33.04 -21.15
C SER A 244 -7.07 -33.33 -21.89
N LEU A 245 -6.60 -32.40 -22.73
CA LEU A 245 -5.31 -32.51 -23.43
C LEU A 245 -4.14 -32.60 -22.44
N GLU A 246 -4.08 -31.72 -21.44
CA GLU A 246 -3.01 -31.72 -20.44
C GLU A 246 -2.99 -33.02 -19.63
N SER A 247 -4.17 -33.52 -19.23
CA SER A 247 -4.28 -34.77 -18.44
C SER A 247 -3.88 -36.02 -19.22
N HIS A 248 -4.02 -36.03 -20.55
CA HIS A 248 -3.64 -37.16 -21.41
C HIS A 248 -2.31 -36.94 -22.14
N SER A 249 -1.68 -35.78 -21.97
CA SER A 249 -0.35 -35.53 -22.50
C SER A 249 0.68 -36.28 -21.66
N ASN A 250 1.53 -37.08 -22.31
CA ASN A 250 2.68 -37.66 -21.63
C ASN A 250 3.64 -36.52 -21.28
N LYS A 251 3.60 -36.06 -20.03
CA LYS A 251 4.62 -35.16 -19.49
C LYS A 251 5.93 -35.94 -19.47
N LYS A 252 6.82 -35.66 -20.44
CA LYS A 252 8.18 -36.22 -20.43
C LYS A 252 8.84 -35.79 -19.11
N ALA A 253 9.23 -36.78 -18.32
CA ALA A 253 9.99 -36.63 -17.09
C ALA A 253 11.36 -36.00 -17.36
#